data_AF-A0A1S3F333-F1
#
_entry.id   AF-A0A1S3F333-F1
#
_cell.length_a   1.000
_cell.length_b   1.000
_cell.length_c   1.000
_cell.angle_alpha   90.00
_cell.angle_beta   90.00
_cell.angle_gamma   90.00
#
_symmetry.space_group_name_H-M   'P 1'
#
loop_
_entity.id
_entity.type
_entity.pdbx_description
1 polymer ?
#
loop_
_entity_poly.entity_id
_entity_poly.type
_entity_poly.pdbx_seq_one_letter_code
_entity_poly.pdbx_strand_id
1 'polypeptide(L)'
;MSGRGKGGKGLGKGGAKRHRKVLRDNIQGITKPAIRRLARRGGVKRISGLIYEETRGVLKVFLENVIRDAVTYTEHAKRKTVTAMDVVYALKRQGRTLKRNPTALLVRWGTVAMARTKQTARKSTGGKAPRKQLATKAARKSAPATGGVKKPHRYRPGTVALREIRRYQKSTELLIRKLPFQRLVREIAQDFKTDLRFQSSAVMALQEASEAYLVGLFEDTNLCAIHAKRVTIMPKDIQLARRIRGERA
;
A
#
# COMPACT_ATOMS: atom_id res chain seq x y z
N MET A 1 28.13 -15.63 -70.07
CA MET A 1 27.99 -16.40 -68.81
C MET A 1 26.94 -15.73 -67.93
N SER A 2 25.93 -16.48 -67.53
CA SER A 2 24.75 -16.07 -66.77
C SER A 2 25.05 -15.82 -65.29
N GLY A 3 24.72 -14.63 -64.77
CA GLY A 3 24.81 -14.31 -63.34
C GLY A 3 23.45 -13.97 -62.74
N ARG A 4 22.63 -14.99 -62.44
CA ARG A 4 21.32 -14.87 -61.82
C ARG A 4 21.49 -14.74 -60.30
N GLY A 5 21.57 -13.51 -59.78
CA GLY A 5 21.64 -13.24 -58.34
C GLY A 5 20.31 -13.55 -57.64
N LYS A 6 20.33 -14.53 -56.73
CA LYS A 6 19.17 -14.91 -55.90
C LYS A 6 18.83 -13.78 -54.92
N GLY A 7 17.70 -13.11 -55.12
CA GLY A 7 17.11 -12.20 -54.14
C GLY A 7 16.70 -12.96 -52.88
N GLY A 8 17.41 -12.72 -51.78
CA GLY A 8 17.05 -13.26 -50.48
C GLY A 8 15.73 -12.67 -49.98
N LYS A 9 14.70 -13.51 -49.85
CA LYS A 9 13.48 -13.17 -49.12
C LYS A 9 13.85 -12.96 -47.65
N GLY A 10 13.98 -11.69 -47.25
CA GLY A 10 14.11 -11.31 -45.84
C GLY A 10 12.88 -11.80 -45.08
N LEU A 11 13.07 -12.81 -44.23
CA LEU A 11 12.07 -13.26 -43.28
C LEU A 11 11.84 -12.12 -42.28
N GLY A 12 10.74 -11.39 -42.46
CA GLY A 12 10.30 -10.36 -41.53
C GLY A 12 10.18 -10.96 -40.13
N LYS A 13 10.95 -10.43 -39.18
CA LYS A 13 10.85 -10.82 -37.77
C LYS A 13 9.41 -10.57 -37.31
N GLY A 14 8.64 -11.65 -37.18
CA GLY A 14 7.29 -11.60 -36.63
C GLY A 14 7.32 -10.89 -35.28
N GLY A 15 6.58 -9.78 -35.16
CA GLY A 15 6.49 -9.02 -33.92
C GLY A 15 6.10 -9.94 -32.76
N ALA A 16 6.82 -9.83 -31.65
CA ALA A 16 6.55 -10.61 -30.45
C ALA A 16 5.07 -10.47 -30.08
N LYS A 17 4.31 -11.57 -30.16
CA LYS A 17 2.93 -11.63 -29.69
C LYS A 17 2.95 -11.20 -28.22
N ARG A 18 2.33 -10.07 -27.91
CA ARG A 18 2.12 -9.63 -26.52
C ARG A 18 1.32 -10.73 -25.82
N HIS A 19 1.99 -11.53 -25.01
CA HIS A 19 1.32 -12.48 -24.14
C HIS A 19 0.31 -11.71 -23.28
N ARG A 20 -0.97 -12.07 -23.40
CA ARG A 20 -2.01 -11.54 -22.53
C ARG A 20 -1.63 -11.92 -21.10
N LYS A 21 -1.28 -10.91 -20.30
CA LYS A 21 -0.81 -11.12 -18.93
C LYS A 21 -1.96 -11.73 -18.14
N VAL A 22 -1.81 -12.98 -17.73
CA VAL A 22 -2.75 -13.66 -16.85
C VAL A 22 -2.75 -12.88 -15.54
N LEU A 23 -3.84 -12.16 -15.26
CA LEU A 23 -4.11 -11.51 -13.99
C LEU A 23 -4.59 -12.59 -13.03
N ARG A 24 -3.66 -13.32 -12.41
CA ARG A 24 -4.00 -14.25 -11.32
C ARG A 24 -3.08 -13.95 -10.14
N ASP A 25 -3.66 -13.95 -8.94
CA ASP A 25 -3.02 -13.81 -7.64
C ASP A 25 -2.42 -12.43 -7.30
N ASN A 26 -3.00 -11.32 -7.79
CA ASN A 26 -2.51 -9.98 -7.39
C ASN A 26 -2.73 -9.70 -5.89
N ILE A 27 -3.52 -10.51 -5.18
CA ILE A 27 -3.70 -10.43 -3.73
C ILE A 27 -2.38 -10.59 -2.97
N GLN A 28 -1.44 -11.39 -3.49
CA GLN A 28 -0.10 -11.51 -2.91
C GLN A 28 0.77 -10.25 -3.12
N GLY A 29 0.38 -9.39 -4.06
CA GLY A 29 0.93 -8.04 -4.21
C GLY A 29 0.71 -7.15 -2.99
N ILE A 30 -0.27 -7.48 -2.14
CA ILE A 30 -0.41 -6.92 -0.81
C ILE A 30 0.59 -7.61 0.13
N THR A 31 1.78 -7.02 0.20
CA THR A 31 2.94 -7.59 0.89
C THR A 31 2.77 -7.63 2.42
N LYS A 32 3.42 -8.59 3.10
CA LYS A 32 3.45 -8.68 4.57
C LYS A 32 3.87 -7.36 5.26
N PRO A 33 4.87 -6.59 4.75
CA PRO A 33 5.18 -5.28 5.30
C PRO A 33 4.04 -4.25 5.21
N ALA A 34 3.23 -4.27 4.15
CA ALA A 34 2.08 -3.37 4.03
C ALA A 34 1.04 -3.66 5.10
N ILE A 35 0.68 -4.94 5.27
CA ILE A 35 -0.23 -5.40 6.32
C ILE A 35 0.33 -5.07 7.71
N ARG A 36 1.65 -5.27 7.92
CA ARG A 36 2.31 -4.88 9.17
C ARG A 36 2.12 -3.39 9.45
N ARG A 37 2.35 -2.50 8.47
CA ARG A 37 2.17 -1.05 8.66
C ARG A 37 0.72 -0.70 9.04
N LEU A 38 -0.26 -1.32 8.40
CA LEU A 38 -1.68 -1.14 8.73
C LEU A 38 -2.01 -1.61 10.16
N ALA A 39 -1.53 -2.79 10.54
CA ALA A 39 -1.70 -3.30 11.90
C ALA A 39 -1.02 -2.41 12.95
N ARG A 40 0.15 -1.83 12.64
CA ARG A 40 0.80 -0.84 13.49
C ARG A 40 -0.04 0.44 13.64
N ARG A 41 -0.69 0.89 12.57
CA ARG A 41 -1.62 2.03 12.64
C ARG A 41 -2.81 1.72 13.55
N GLY A 42 -3.36 0.50 13.48
CA GLY A 42 -4.39 0.01 14.41
C GLY A 42 -3.91 -0.36 15.82
N GLY A 43 -2.68 0.03 16.21
CA GLY A 43 -2.18 -0.15 17.58
C GLY A 43 -1.61 -1.53 17.92
N VAL A 44 -1.53 -2.45 16.95
CA VAL A 44 -1.10 -3.83 17.20
C VAL A 44 0.41 -3.92 17.45
N LYS A 45 0.81 -4.51 18.59
CA LYS A 45 2.22 -4.67 18.99
C LYS A 45 2.87 -5.98 18.52
N ARG A 46 2.16 -7.10 18.55
CA ARG A 46 2.66 -8.41 18.07
C ARG A 46 1.64 -9.04 17.13
N ILE A 47 2.12 -9.64 16.04
CA ILE A 47 1.28 -10.18 14.96
C ILE A 47 1.70 -11.64 14.73
N SER A 48 0.74 -12.56 14.80
CA SER A 48 0.95 -13.96 14.40
C SER A 48 1.16 -14.09 12.88
N GLY A 49 1.95 -15.08 12.44
CA GLY A 49 2.23 -15.30 11.01
C GLY A 49 0.99 -15.61 10.18
N LEU A 50 -0.03 -16.22 10.78
CA LEU A 50 -1.28 -16.61 10.10
C LEU A 50 -2.20 -15.41 9.79
N ILE A 51 -2.01 -14.29 10.48
CA ILE A 51 -2.81 -13.06 10.29
C ILE A 51 -2.66 -12.50 8.87
N TYR A 52 -1.48 -12.67 8.26
CA TYR A 52 -1.22 -12.09 6.94
C TYR A 52 -2.14 -12.66 5.86
N GLU A 53 -2.45 -13.95 5.93
CA GLU A 53 -3.33 -14.57 4.96
C GLU A 53 -4.80 -14.29 5.27
N GLU A 54 -5.18 -14.35 6.55
CA GLU A 54 -6.52 -13.97 7.00
C GLU A 54 -6.88 -12.54 6.55
N THR A 55 -5.95 -11.59 6.73
CA THR A 55 -6.15 -10.18 6.35
C THR A 55 -6.33 -10.02 4.83
N ARG A 56 -5.66 -10.86 4.02
CA ARG A 56 -5.84 -10.84 2.57
C ARG A 56 -7.21 -11.35 2.16
N GLY A 57 -7.68 -12.44 2.77
CA GLY A 57 -9.03 -12.95 2.57
C GLY A 57 -10.07 -11.87 2.91
N VAL A 58 -9.92 -11.23 4.07
CA VAL A 58 -10.81 -10.15 4.51
C VAL A 58 -10.79 -8.95 3.56
N LEU A 59 -9.61 -8.52 3.10
CA LEU A 59 -9.48 -7.46 2.12
C LEU A 59 -10.15 -7.80 0.79
N LYS A 60 -10.01 -9.06 0.33
CA LYS A 60 -10.60 -9.53 -0.91
C LYS A 60 -12.14 -9.48 -0.83
N VAL A 61 -12.73 -10.04 0.22
CA VAL A 61 -14.19 -10.02 0.45
C VAL A 61 -14.71 -8.59 0.54
N PHE A 62 -14.00 -7.70 1.25
CA PHE A 62 -14.39 -6.29 1.32
C PHE A 62 -14.39 -5.62 -0.06
N LEU A 63 -13.32 -5.83 -0.85
CA LEU A 63 -13.21 -5.28 -2.19
C LEU A 63 -14.27 -5.86 -3.13
N GLU A 64 -14.53 -7.16 -3.08
CA GLU A 64 -15.58 -7.82 -3.87
C GLU A 64 -16.95 -7.20 -3.61
N ASN A 65 -17.30 -6.96 -2.35
CA ASN A 65 -18.58 -6.34 -1.98
C ASN A 65 -18.70 -4.90 -2.51
N VAL A 66 -17.70 -4.05 -2.26
CA VAL A 66 -17.74 -2.64 -2.70
C VAL A 66 -17.67 -2.53 -4.22
N ILE A 67 -16.85 -3.34 -4.89
CA ILE A 67 -16.71 -3.33 -6.34
C ILE A 67 -18.01 -3.81 -6.99
N ARG A 68 -18.65 -4.86 -6.47
CA ARG A 68 -19.95 -5.32 -6.97
C ARG A 68 -20.98 -4.18 -6.97
N ASP A 69 -21.15 -3.51 -5.84
CA ASP A 69 -22.06 -2.36 -5.72
C ASP A 69 -21.67 -1.21 -6.67
N ALA A 70 -20.38 -0.86 -6.75
CA ALA A 70 -19.90 0.20 -7.62
C ALA A 70 -20.13 -0.10 -9.11
N VAL A 71 -19.96 -1.37 -9.53
CA VAL A 71 -20.25 -1.81 -10.89
C VAL A 71 -21.74 -1.68 -11.20
N THR A 72 -22.62 -2.07 -10.27
CA THR A 72 -24.08 -1.90 -10.44
C THR A 72 -24.45 -0.43 -10.69
N TYR A 73 -23.86 0.52 -9.94
CA TYR A 73 -24.09 1.95 -10.19
C TYR A 73 -23.60 2.40 -11.57
N THR A 74 -22.45 1.91 -12.03
CA THR A 74 -21.96 2.25 -13.38
C THR A 74 -22.83 1.70 -14.49
N GLU A 75 -23.35 0.49 -14.32
CA GLU A 75 -24.23 -0.16 -15.28
C GLU A 75 -25.58 0.54 -15.36
N HIS A 76 -26.15 0.91 -14.20
CA HIS A 76 -27.36 1.71 -14.15
C HIS A 76 -27.20 3.05 -14.88
N ALA A 77 -26.04 3.68 -14.75
CA ALA A 77 -25.72 4.91 -15.47
C ALA A 77 -25.27 4.71 -16.94
N LYS A 78 -25.29 3.47 -17.46
CA LYS A 78 -24.86 3.11 -18.82
C LYS A 78 -23.44 3.58 -19.19
N ARG A 79 -22.54 3.65 -18.20
CA ARG A 79 -21.13 4.07 -18.37
C ARG A 79 -20.19 2.87 -18.30
N LYS A 80 -19.10 2.91 -19.09
CA LYS A 80 -17.98 1.93 -18.99
C LYS A 80 -16.87 2.35 -18.01
N THR A 81 -16.97 3.55 -17.44
CA THR A 81 -15.95 4.11 -16.54
C THR A 81 -16.50 4.25 -15.13
N VAL A 82 -15.88 3.55 -14.18
CA VAL A 82 -16.12 3.70 -12.75
C VAL A 82 -15.50 5.01 -12.26
N THR A 83 -16.35 5.87 -11.72
CA THR A 83 -16.00 7.16 -11.15
C THR A 83 -15.86 7.06 -9.62
N ALA A 84 -15.28 8.09 -9.00
CA ALA A 84 -15.20 8.15 -7.54
C ALA A 84 -16.60 8.15 -6.89
N MET A 85 -17.60 8.76 -7.52
CA MET A 85 -18.97 8.83 -6.97
C MET A 85 -19.63 7.47 -6.89
N ASP A 86 -19.42 6.61 -7.90
CA ASP A 86 -19.96 5.23 -7.90
C ASP A 86 -19.44 4.44 -6.68
N VAL A 87 -18.15 4.61 -6.35
CA VAL A 87 -17.52 4.02 -5.16
C VAL A 87 -18.08 4.61 -3.86
N VAL A 88 -18.30 5.93 -3.83
CA VAL A 88 -18.81 6.61 -2.64
C VAL A 88 -20.25 6.20 -2.34
N TYR A 89 -21.09 6.06 -3.37
CA TYR A 89 -22.45 5.58 -3.21
C TYR A 89 -22.49 4.12 -2.75
N ALA A 90 -21.62 3.27 -3.31
CA ALA A 90 -21.45 1.89 -2.83
C ALA A 90 -21.07 1.84 -1.34
N LEU A 91 -20.10 2.65 -0.91
CA LEU A 91 -19.68 2.71 0.49
C LEU A 91 -20.78 3.26 1.42
N LYS A 92 -21.50 4.30 0.97
CA LYS A 92 -22.60 4.90 1.73
C LYS A 92 -23.75 3.91 1.95
N ARG A 93 -24.09 3.10 0.94
CA ARG A 93 -25.08 2.02 1.05
C ARG A 93 -24.71 1.02 2.15
N GLN A 94 -23.42 0.71 2.30
CA GLN A 94 -22.92 -0.22 3.32
C GLN A 94 -22.79 0.42 4.71
N GLY A 95 -23.29 1.65 4.92
CA GLY A 95 -23.14 2.40 6.17
C GLY A 95 -21.71 2.87 6.45
N ARG A 96 -20.82 2.82 5.46
CA ARG A 96 -19.40 3.21 5.59
C ARG A 96 -19.22 4.62 5.08
N THR A 97 -19.23 5.60 5.99
CA THR A 97 -18.82 6.96 5.66
C THR A 97 -17.30 7.01 5.54
N LEU A 98 -16.80 7.40 4.36
CA LEU A 98 -15.40 7.82 4.24
C LEU A 98 -15.18 8.96 5.25
N LYS A 99 -14.25 8.80 6.19
CA LYS A 99 -13.84 9.85 7.16
C LYS A 99 -13.42 11.17 6.47
N ARG A 100 -13.26 11.15 5.15
CA ARG A 100 -12.95 12.29 4.31
C ARG A 100 -14.01 12.40 3.21
N ASN A 101 -14.74 13.51 3.22
CA ASN A 101 -15.73 13.80 2.18
C ASN A 101 -15.03 13.73 0.80
N PRO A 102 -15.55 12.99 -0.19
CA PRO A 102 -14.93 12.89 -1.51
C PRO A 102 -14.92 14.24 -2.25
N THR A 103 -15.87 15.12 -1.92
CA THR A 103 -15.88 16.53 -2.35
C THR A 103 -14.69 17.31 -1.78
N ALA A 104 -14.21 16.99 -0.57
CA ALA A 104 -13.01 17.60 0.01
C ALA A 104 -11.71 17.10 -0.66
N LEU A 105 -11.73 15.96 -1.37
CA LEU A 105 -10.62 15.55 -2.25
C LEU A 105 -10.59 16.38 -3.54
N LEU A 106 -11.73 16.84 -4.07
CA LEU A 106 -11.77 17.73 -5.23
C LEU A 106 -11.32 19.15 -4.87
N VAL A 107 -11.77 19.69 -3.73
CA VAL A 107 -11.46 21.06 -3.28
C VAL A 107 -10.01 21.20 -2.79
N ARG A 108 -9.44 20.18 -2.15
CA ARG A 108 -8.08 20.25 -1.59
C ARG A 108 -6.95 20.10 -2.63
N TRP A 109 -7.27 19.77 -3.88
CA TRP A 109 -6.28 19.65 -4.96
C TRP A 109 -6.23 20.86 -5.90
N GLY A 110 -7.12 21.85 -5.73
CA GLY A 110 -7.10 23.12 -6.48
C GLY A 110 -6.20 24.20 -5.89
N THR A 111 -5.64 24.01 -4.70
CA THR A 111 -4.74 24.98 -4.05
C THR A 111 -3.59 24.25 -3.38
N VAL A 112 -2.67 23.71 -4.19
CA VAL A 112 -1.29 23.51 -3.71
C VAL A 112 -0.65 24.88 -3.62
N ALA A 113 -0.97 25.61 -2.55
CA ALA A 113 -0.16 26.73 -2.12
C ALA A 113 1.21 26.16 -1.77
N MET A 114 2.20 26.39 -2.65
CA MET A 114 3.59 26.10 -2.37
C MET A 114 3.99 26.83 -1.08
N ALA A 115 4.18 26.07 0.00
CA ALA A 115 4.85 26.56 1.18
C ALA A 115 6.30 26.89 0.78
N ARG A 116 6.56 28.16 0.50
CA ARG A 116 7.87 28.72 0.20
C ARG A 116 8.80 28.42 1.37
N THR A 117 9.71 27.48 1.19
CA THR A 117 10.75 27.18 2.16
C THR A 117 11.68 28.39 2.24
N LYS A 118 11.55 29.24 3.28
CA LYS A 118 12.58 30.22 3.62
C LYS A 118 13.85 29.44 3.96
N GLN A 119 14.83 29.45 3.05
CA GLN A 119 16.20 29.10 3.40
C GLN A 119 16.72 30.19 4.34
N THR A 120 16.78 29.88 5.63
CA THR A 120 17.55 30.68 6.58
C THR A 120 19.02 30.29 6.42
N ALA A 121 19.86 31.27 6.06
CA ALA A 121 21.30 31.12 5.96
C ALA A 121 21.87 30.49 7.23
N ARG A 122 22.49 29.33 7.09
CA ARG A 122 23.21 28.66 8.17
C ARG A 122 24.58 29.34 8.32
N LYS A 123 24.84 29.96 9.47
CA LYS A 123 26.18 30.44 9.84
C LYS A 123 27.18 29.28 9.73
N SER A 124 28.17 29.41 8.84
CA SER A 124 29.32 28.53 8.76
C SER A 124 30.37 29.00 9.77
N THR A 125 30.41 28.36 10.93
CA THR A 125 31.53 28.54 11.87
C THR A 125 32.66 27.56 11.53
N GLY A 126 33.82 28.13 11.17
CA GLY A 126 35.13 27.51 11.39
C GLY A 126 35.73 26.68 10.25
N GLY A 127 35.99 27.29 9.09
CA GLY A 127 36.93 26.73 8.11
C GLY A 127 38.37 26.89 8.62
N LYS A 128 39.06 25.77 8.92
CA LYS A 128 40.51 25.76 9.18
C LYS A 128 41.26 26.19 7.91
N ALA A 129 42.31 26.99 8.09
CA ALA A 129 43.20 27.50 7.04
C ALA A 129 43.73 26.36 6.12
N PRO A 130 43.97 26.63 4.82
CA PRO A 130 44.37 25.61 3.86
C PRO A 130 45.82 25.19 4.12
N ARG A 131 46.01 24.09 4.84
CA ARG A 131 47.34 23.49 5.02
C ARG A 131 47.55 22.44 3.91
N LYS A 132 48.56 22.72 3.08
CA LYS A 132 49.28 21.88 2.09
C LYS A 132 48.71 20.47 1.88
N GLN A 133 48.22 20.19 0.66
CA GLN A 133 47.71 18.89 0.22
C GLN A 133 48.73 17.77 0.44
N LEU A 134 48.38 16.85 1.33
CA LEU A 134 48.82 15.46 1.31
C LEU A 134 47.54 14.63 1.24
N ALA A 135 47.48 13.72 0.27
CA ALA A 135 46.34 12.85 0.01
C ALA A 135 46.02 12.00 1.24
N THR A 136 45.16 12.52 2.11
CA THR A 136 44.61 11.76 3.24
C THR A 136 43.45 10.96 2.70
N LYS A 137 43.76 9.75 2.23
CA LYS A 137 42.81 8.65 2.06
C LYS A 137 41.91 8.66 3.31
N ALA A 138 40.64 9.03 3.15
CA ALA A 138 39.72 9.11 4.27
C ALA A 138 39.62 7.71 4.89
N ALA A 139 40.39 7.49 5.96
CA ALA A 139 40.29 6.33 6.81
C ALA A 139 38.92 6.43 7.50
N ARG A 140 37.86 6.00 6.80
CA ARG A 140 36.63 5.60 7.44
C ARG A 140 37.05 4.58 8.49
N LYS A 141 36.62 4.75 9.75
CA LYS A 141 36.84 3.79 10.84
C LYS A 141 36.33 2.40 10.41
N SER A 142 37.13 1.64 9.68
CA SER A 142 37.07 0.20 9.61
C SER A 142 37.71 -0.32 10.88
N ALA A 143 37.06 -1.29 11.50
CA ALA A 143 37.41 -1.86 12.80
C ALA A 143 38.91 -2.25 12.88
N PRO A 144 39.51 -2.23 14.09
CA PRO A 144 40.85 -2.77 14.29
C PRO A 144 40.91 -4.23 13.80
N ALA A 145 42.00 -4.60 13.11
CA ALA A 145 42.21 -5.93 12.52
C ALA A 145 42.42 -7.05 13.57
N THR A 146 42.50 -6.69 14.85
CA THR A 146 42.64 -7.60 15.99
C THR A 146 41.80 -7.06 17.15
N GLY A 147 40.63 -7.65 17.37
CA GLY A 147 39.73 -7.28 18.46
C GLY A 147 38.26 -7.42 18.05
N GLY A 148 37.51 -8.24 18.79
CA GLY A 148 36.15 -8.64 18.46
C GLY A 148 35.26 -7.49 17.97
N VAL A 149 34.53 -7.75 16.88
CA VAL A 149 33.58 -6.81 16.26
C VAL A 149 32.66 -6.23 17.35
N LYS A 150 32.70 -4.90 17.54
CA LYS A 150 31.78 -4.21 18.46
C LYS A 150 30.35 -4.63 18.15
N LYS A 151 29.68 -5.29 19.10
CA LYS A 151 28.31 -5.80 18.91
C LYS A 151 27.41 -4.66 18.39
N PRO A 152 26.74 -4.83 17.23
CA PRO A 152 25.80 -3.84 16.73
C PRO A 152 24.70 -3.56 17.76
N HIS A 153 24.34 -2.30 17.93
CA HIS A 153 23.25 -1.94 18.85
C HIS A 153 21.92 -2.54 18.35
N ARG A 154 21.34 -3.43 19.16
CA ARG A 154 20.03 -4.05 18.89
C ARG A 154 19.01 -3.53 19.90
N TYR A 155 17.91 -2.96 19.38
CA TYR A 155 16.79 -2.54 20.22
C TYR A 155 16.14 -3.74 20.93
N ARG A 156 15.62 -3.49 22.13
CA ARG A 156 14.82 -4.49 22.87
C ARG A 156 13.56 -4.85 22.06
N PRO A 157 13.11 -6.12 22.10
CA PRO A 157 11.88 -6.52 21.41
C PRO A 157 10.70 -5.64 21.82
N GLY A 158 9.95 -5.15 20.82
CA GLY A 158 8.81 -4.25 21.04
C GLY A 158 9.15 -2.75 21.02
N THR A 159 10.39 -2.33 21.23
CA THR A 159 10.78 -0.90 21.16
C THR A 159 10.53 -0.31 19.78
N VAL A 160 10.91 -1.03 18.73
CA VAL A 160 10.68 -0.60 17.34
C VAL A 160 9.19 -0.61 17.00
N ALA A 161 8.44 -1.62 17.46
CA ALA A 161 7.01 -1.72 17.25
C ALA A 161 6.24 -0.53 17.84
N LEU A 162 6.57 -0.13 19.07
CA LEU A 162 5.95 1.05 19.72
C LEU A 162 6.29 2.35 18.98
N ARG A 163 7.52 2.47 18.47
CA ARG A 163 7.93 3.62 17.65
C ARG A 163 7.16 3.68 16.33
N GLU A 164 6.96 2.54 15.67
CA GLU A 164 6.16 2.43 14.45
C GLU A 164 4.70 2.78 14.69
N ILE A 165 4.08 2.29 15.77
CA ILE A 165 2.69 2.61 16.14
C ILE A 165 2.51 4.13 16.27
N ARG A 166 3.36 4.79 17.08
CA ARG A 166 3.31 6.26 17.27
C ARG A 166 3.48 7.01 15.95
N ARG A 167 4.39 6.55 15.08
CA ARG A 167 4.61 7.14 13.75
C ARG A 167 3.37 7.03 12.87
N TYR A 168 2.79 5.84 12.73
CA TYR A 168 1.69 5.59 11.81
C TYR A 168 0.34 6.10 12.30
N GLN A 169 0.17 6.29 13.61
CA GLN A 169 -1.01 6.95 14.18
C GLN A 169 -0.97 8.47 13.97
N LYS A 170 0.23 9.07 13.92
CA LYS A 170 0.39 10.51 13.62
C LYS A 170 0.19 10.85 12.15
N SER A 171 0.47 9.92 11.23
CA SER A 171 0.33 10.14 9.78
C SER A 171 -0.92 9.49 9.21
N THR A 172 -1.52 10.15 8.22
CA THR A 172 -2.69 9.65 7.48
C THR A 172 -2.35 9.23 6.04
N GLU A 173 -1.06 8.99 5.75
CA GLU A 173 -0.60 8.55 4.44
C GLU A 173 -1.10 7.14 4.10
N LEU A 174 -1.30 6.85 2.81
CA LEU A 174 -1.62 5.50 2.34
C LEU A 174 -0.41 4.57 2.51
N LEU A 175 -0.64 3.43 3.15
CA LEU A 175 0.39 2.47 3.53
C LEU A 175 0.54 1.35 2.51
N ILE A 176 -0.47 1.07 1.69
CA ILE A 176 -0.39 0.13 0.58
C ILE A 176 0.18 0.85 -0.66
N ARG A 177 1.05 0.17 -1.41
CA ARG A 177 1.58 0.72 -2.67
C ARG A 177 0.45 0.77 -3.71
N LYS A 178 0.33 1.90 -4.41
CA LYS A 178 -0.75 2.17 -5.37
C LYS A 178 -0.85 1.12 -6.49
N LEU A 179 0.27 0.74 -7.11
CA LEU A 179 0.26 -0.14 -8.29
C LEU A 179 -0.22 -1.58 -7.98
N PRO A 180 0.27 -2.28 -6.93
CA PRO A 180 -0.29 -3.57 -6.53
C PRO A 180 -1.78 -3.52 -6.21
N PHE A 181 -2.21 -2.48 -5.48
CA PHE A 181 -3.63 -2.31 -5.13
C PHE A 181 -4.50 -2.10 -6.38
N GLN A 182 -4.06 -1.26 -7.31
CA GLN A 182 -4.74 -1.04 -8.58
C GLN A 182 -4.89 -2.33 -9.40
N ARG A 183 -3.88 -3.21 -9.41
CA ARG A 183 -3.96 -4.50 -10.11
C ARG A 183 -4.98 -5.42 -9.46
N LEU A 184 -5.01 -5.50 -8.13
CA LEU A 184 -5.99 -6.27 -7.39
C LEU A 184 -7.43 -5.80 -7.65
N VAL A 185 -7.67 -4.49 -7.61
CA VAL A 185 -9.00 -3.91 -7.93
C VAL A 185 -9.46 -4.30 -9.33
N ARG A 186 -8.55 -4.24 -10.32
CA ARG A 186 -8.88 -4.58 -11.71
C ARG A 186 -9.08 -6.08 -11.92
N GLU A 187 -8.36 -6.92 -11.20
CA GLU A 187 -8.57 -8.37 -11.19
C GLU A 187 -9.99 -8.68 -10.68
N ILE A 188 -10.35 -8.18 -9.49
CA ILE A 188 -11.68 -8.42 -8.90
C ILE A 188 -12.81 -7.86 -9.77
N ALA A 189 -12.62 -6.66 -10.33
CA ALA A 189 -13.64 -6.04 -11.19
C ALA A 189 -13.89 -6.83 -12.48
N GLN A 190 -12.86 -7.51 -12.99
CA GLN A 190 -12.94 -8.30 -14.21
C GLN A 190 -13.88 -9.51 -14.03
N ASP A 191 -14.02 -10.04 -12.82
CA ASP A 191 -14.91 -11.17 -12.50
C ASP A 191 -16.39 -10.76 -12.58
N PHE A 192 -16.72 -9.49 -12.37
CA PHE A 192 -18.08 -8.98 -12.46
C PHE A 192 -18.44 -8.49 -13.86
N LYS A 193 -17.55 -7.71 -14.48
CA LYS A 193 -17.75 -7.17 -15.83
C LYS A 193 -16.43 -6.98 -16.54
N THR A 194 -16.36 -7.50 -17.77
CA THR A 194 -15.21 -7.32 -18.65
C THR A 194 -15.19 -5.91 -19.25
N ASP A 195 -14.00 -5.37 -19.56
CA ASP A 195 -13.80 -4.07 -20.22
C ASP A 195 -14.21 -2.83 -19.38
N LEU A 196 -14.16 -2.91 -18.06
CA LEU A 196 -14.34 -1.74 -17.18
C LEU A 196 -13.11 -0.84 -17.13
N ARG A 197 -13.33 0.47 -17.27
CA ARG A 197 -12.33 1.51 -17.04
C ARG A 197 -12.49 2.08 -15.64
N PHE A 198 -11.38 2.42 -15.00
CA PHE A 198 -11.37 3.03 -13.68
C PHE A 198 -10.71 4.39 -13.75
N GLN A 199 -11.39 5.41 -13.22
CA GLN A 199 -10.77 6.70 -12.96
C GLN A 199 -9.70 6.56 -11.87
N SER A 200 -8.66 7.39 -11.93
CA SER A 200 -7.60 7.39 -10.91
C SER A 200 -8.14 7.71 -9.51
N SER A 201 -9.12 8.61 -9.41
CA SER A 201 -9.80 8.98 -8.17
C SER A 201 -10.65 7.85 -7.59
N ALA A 202 -11.28 7.02 -8.42
CA ALA A 202 -12.05 5.86 -7.98
C ALA A 202 -11.16 4.81 -7.30
N VAL A 203 -10.00 4.51 -7.90
CA VAL A 203 -9.02 3.58 -7.31
C VAL A 203 -8.47 4.13 -5.99
N MET A 204 -8.25 5.43 -5.89
CA MET A 204 -7.82 6.08 -4.65
C MET A 204 -8.90 5.99 -3.56
N ALA A 205 -10.16 6.23 -3.90
CA ALA A 205 -11.27 6.11 -2.96
C ALA A 205 -11.41 4.67 -2.43
N LEU A 206 -11.31 3.67 -3.30
CA LEU A 206 -11.27 2.25 -2.91
C LEU A 206 -10.09 1.95 -1.98
N GLN A 207 -8.92 2.54 -2.24
CA GLN A 207 -7.73 2.34 -1.42
C GLN A 207 -7.90 2.97 -0.03
N GLU A 208 -8.38 4.21 0.04
CA GLU A 208 -8.66 4.90 1.30
C GLU A 208 -9.68 4.12 2.14
N ALA A 209 -10.77 3.66 1.53
CA ALA A 209 -11.79 2.85 2.21
C ALA A 209 -11.23 1.51 2.71
N SER A 210 -10.43 0.83 1.90
CA SER A 210 -9.84 -0.47 2.26
C SER A 210 -8.84 -0.35 3.40
N GLU A 211 -7.96 0.64 3.37
CA GLU A 211 -7.00 0.87 4.45
C GLU A 211 -7.70 1.29 5.73
N ALA A 212 -8.72 2.16 5.66
CA ALA A 212 -9.51 2.56 6.82
C ALA A 212 -10.24 1.37 7.45
N TYR A 213 -10.84 0.50 6.63
CA TYR A 213 -11.50 -0.71 7.10
C TYR A 213 -10.54 -1.66 7.82
N LEU A 214 -9.39 -1.96 7.21
CA LEU A 214 -8.40 -2.87 7.80
C LEU A 214 -7.80 -2.29 9.08
N VAL A 215 -7.54 -0.99 9.14
CA VAL A 215 -7.06 -0.33 10.37
C VAL A 215 -8.09 -0.46 11.48
N GLY A 216 -9.36 -0.13 11.21
CA GLY A 216 -10.42 -0.31 12.19
C GLY A 216 -10.58 -1.77 12.61
N LEU A 217 -10.44 -2.73 11.70
CA LEU A 217 -10.50 -4.16 12.04
C LEU A 217 -9.34 -4.56 12.98
N PHE A 218 -8.13 -4.02 12.75
CA PHE A 218 -6.99 -4.27 13.63
C PHE A 218 -7.15 -3.64 15.02
N GLU A 219 -7.84 -2.50 15.13
CA GLU A 219 -8.18 -1.89 16.42
C GLU A 219 -9.07 -2.84 17.25
N ASP A 220 -10.16 -3.34 16.66
CA ASP A 220 -11.07 -4.30 17.33
C ASP A 220 -10.37 -5.62 17.64
N THR A 221 -9.55 -6.11 16.71
CA THR A 221 -8.76 -7.34 16.91
C THR A 221 -7.79 -7.17 18.08
N ASN A 222 -7.20 -5.99 18.23
CA ASN A 222 -6.31 -5.67 19.35
C ASN A 222 -7.08 -5.65 20.68
N LEU A 223 -8.30 -5.11 20.70
CA LEU A 223 -9.19 -5.16 21.87
C LEU A 223 -9.53 -6.61 22.24
N CYS A 224 -9.85 -7.46 21.26
CA CYS A 224 -10.10 -8.89 21.48
C CYS A 224 -8.89 -9.62 22.07
N ALA A 225 -7.68 -9.30 21.59
CA ALA A 225 -6.45 -9.88 22.14
C ALA A 225 -6.20 -9.43 23.59
N ILE A 226 -6.40 -8.14 23.89
CA ILE A 226 -6.26 -7.57 25.23
C ILE A 226 -7.29 -8.17 26.19
N HIS A 227 -8.54 -8.34 25.74
CA HIS A 227 -9.60 -9.00 26.51
C HIS A 227 -9.19 -10.41 26.95
N ALA A 228 -8.50 -11.15 26.07
CA ALA A 228 -7.94 -12.46 26.38
C ALA A 228 -6.55 -12.41 27.07
N LYS A 229 -6.16 -11.29 27.67
CA LYS A 229 -4.87 -11.05 28.36
C LYS A 229 -3.63 -11.33 27.49
N ARG A 230 -3.74 -11.16 26.15
CA ARG A 230 -2.66 -11.35 25.18
C ARG A 230 -2.25 -10.04 24.50
N VAL A 231 -1.00 -9.97 24.07
CA VAL A 231 -0.44 -8.83 23.29
C VAL A 231 -0.27 -9.17 21.80
N THR A 232 -0.39 -10.46 21.46
CA THR A 232 -0.26 -10.95 20.08
C THR A 232 -1.63 -11.23 19.49
N ILE A 233 -1.94 -10.59 18.36
CA ILE A 233 -3.16 -10.88 17.61
C ILE A 233 -3.04 -12.23 16.88
N MET A 234 -4.12 -12.99 16.90
CA MET A 234 -4.26 -14.31 16.31
C MET A 234 -5.50 -14.36 15.38
N PRO A 235 -5.58 -15.31 14.44
CA PRO A 235 -6.72 -15.39 13.51
C PRO A 235 -8.09 -15.43 14.21
N LYS A 236 -8.19 -16.12 15.34
CA LYS A 236 -9.40 -16.14 16.17
C LYS A 236 -9.87 -14.76 16.63
N ASP A 237 -8.95 -13.82 16.83
CA ASP A 237 -9.28 -12.46 17.26
C ASP A 237 -9.90 -11.67 16.09
N ILE A 238 -9.41 -11.88 14.86
CA ILE A 238 -9.99 -11.28 13.64
C ILE A 238 -11.37 -11.87 13.37
N GLN A 239 -11.50 -13.19 13.47
CA GLN A 239 -12.76 -13.89 13.25
C GLN A 239 -13.82 -13.44 14.26
N LEU A 240 -13.44 -13.28 15.54
CA LEU A 240 -14.31 -12.74 16.57
C LEU A 240 -14.73 -11.30 16.27
N ALA A 241 -13.78 -10.42 15.93
CA ALA A 241 -14.07 -9.03 15.59
C ALA A 241 -15.04 -8.92 14.40
N ARG A 242 -14.82 -9.71 13.34
CA ARG A 242 -15.71 -9.77 12.18
C ARG A 242 -17.11 -10.29 12.52
N ARG A 243 -17.18 -11.31 13.38
CA ARG A 243 -18.45 -11.87 13.86
C ARG A 243 -19.26 -10.83 14.62
N ILE A 244 -18.61 -10.04 15.49
CA ILE A 244 -19.27 -8.97 16.25
C ILE A 244 -19.75 -7.85 15.32
N ARG A 245 -18.97 -7.51 14.28
CA ARG A 245 -19.36 -6.53 13.26
C ARG A 245 -20.53 -6.97 12.36
N GLY A 246 -20.99 -8.22 12.46
CA GLY A 246 -22.00 -8.78 11.56
C GLY A 246 -21.47 -9.08 10.15
N GLU A 247 -20.15 -9.01 9.94
CA GLU A 247 -19.49 -9.27 8.67
C GLU A 247 -19.22 -10.77 8.49
N ARG A 248 -20.30 -11.57 8.45
CA ARG A 248 -20.18 -12.97 8.06
C ARG A 248 -19.86 -13.04 6.57
N ALA A 249 -18.77 -13.73 6.23
CA ALA A 249 -18.58 -14.30 4.91
C ALA A 249 -19.45 -15.55 4.81
#